data_AF-A0A2E3K345-F1
#
_entry.id   AF-A0A2E3K345-F1
#
_cell.length_a   1.000
_cell.length_b   1.000
_cell.length_c   1.000
_cell.angle_alpha   90.00
_cell.angle_beta   90.00
_cell.angle_gamma   90.00
#
_symmetry.space_group_name_H-M   'P 1'
#
loop_
_entity.id
_entity.type
_entity.pdbx_description
1 polymer ?
#
loop_
_entity_poly.entity_id
_entity_poly.type
_entity_poly.pdbx_seq_one_letter_code
_entity_poly.pdbx_strand_id
1 'polypeptide(L)'
;MSFRKERKYRITISEYSELLANLEKKGMAPIYVTRTVNSVYFDNINYEMYFQSEEGTLPRKKIRVRWYEAFNVFKLEKKVSSIEGRHKSSQDLHQLQKQENICLLNLFDSDYGSLIPVLHVSYQRSYYKLESMRLTFDKNIRYRSLRSNNGLTFDDNERVMEIKVPAHFGDDTIEKNIPFSTSRFSKYCRGVRMSQQISTQA
;
A
#
# COMPACT_ATOMS: atom_id res chain seq x y z
N MET A 1 -11.45 5.09 20.38
CA MET A 1 -10.66 4.57 19.24
C MET A 1 -9.78 3.43 19.75
N SER A 2 -9.65 2.31 19.03
CA SER A 2 -8.77 1.20 19.46
C SER A 2 -7.46 1.26 18.69
N PHE A 3 -6.35 1.49 19.39
CA PHE A 3 -5.01 1.45 18.82
C PHE A 3 -4.65 0.02 18.37
N ARG A 4 -3.90 -0.09 17.27
CA ARG A 4 -3.44 -1.37 16.72
C ARG A 4 -1.97 -1.29 16.38
N LYS A 5 -1.24 -2.41 16.57
CA LYS A 5 0.11 -2.58 16.05
C LYS A 5 0.02 -3.12 14.62
N GLU A 6 0.89 -2.63 13.75
CA GLU A 6 0.98 -3.08 12.36
C GLU A 6 2.43 -3.48 12.04
N ARG A 7 2.63 -4.70 11.55
CA ARG A 7 3.94 -5.21 11.11
C ARG A 7 3.86 -5.62 9.64
N LYS A 8 4.94 -5.38 8.89
CA LYS A 8 5.04 -5.70 7.46
C LYS A 8 6.27 -6.53 7.19
N TYR A 9 6.13 -7.45 6.25
CA TYR A 9 7.17 -8.39 5.84
C TYR A 9 7.23 -8.42 4.32
N ARG A 10 8.45 -8.44 3.80
CA ARG A 10 8.75 -8.70 2.39
C ARG A 10 9.10 -10.18 2.32
N ILE A 11 8.38 -10.93 1.52
CA ILE A 11 8.55 -12.38 1.40
C ILE A 11 8.62 -12.76 -0.06
N THR A 12 9.46 -13.75 -0.35
CA THR A 12 9.60 -14.40 -1.65
C THR A 12 8.41 -15.30 -1.95
N ILE A 13 8.37 -15.85 -3.17
CA ILE A 13 7.31 -16.77 -3.61
C ILE A 13 7.36 -18.10 -2.83
N SER A 14 8.56 -18.61 -2.55
CA SER A 14 8.76 -19.83 -1.75
C SER A 14 8.33 -19.62 -0.30
N GLU A 15 8.86 -18.59 0.35
CA GLU A 15 8.52 -18.23 1.74
C GLU A 15 7.02 -18.00 1.92
N TYR A 16 6.36 -17.37 0.94
CA TYR A 16 4.91 -17.22 0.96
C TYR A 16 4.18 -18.56 1.04
N SER A 17 4.58 -19.53 0.22
CA SER A 17 3.87 -20.81 0.10
C SER A 17 4.02 -21.63 1.39
N GLU A 18 5.24 -21.65 1.95
CA GLU A 18 5.53 -22.31 3.22
C GLU A 18 4.80 -21.63 4.39
N LEU A 19 4.84 -20.29 4.46
CA LEU A 19 4.17 -19.53 5.50
C LEU A 19 2.66 -19.73 5.47
N LEU A 20 2.04 -19.72 4.29
CA LEU A 20 0.61 -19.91 4.13
C LEU A 20 0.20 -21.29 4.66
N ALA A 21 0.88 -22.36 4.24
CA ALA A 21 0.61 -23.71 4.71
C ALA A 21 0.79 -23.86 6.23
N ASN A 22 1.83 -23.23 6.79
CA ASN A 22 2.08 -23.26 8.23
C ASN A 22 1.03 -22.53 9.04
N LEU A 23 0.52 -21.38 8.55
CA LEU A 23 -0.53 -20.62 9.22
C LEU A 23 -1.90 -21.30 9.09
N GLU A 24 -2.19 -21.93 7.95
CA GLU A 24 -3.41 -22.73 7.76
C GLU A 24 -3.49 -23.90 8.75
N LYS A 25 -2.38 -24.62 8.95
CA LYS A 25 -2.26 -25.66 9.98
C LYS A 25 -2.54 -25.15 11.41
N LYS A 26 -2.31 -23.85 11.65
CA LYS A 26 -2.58 -23.19 12.93
C LYS A 26 -4.00 -22.63 13.02
N GLY A 27 -4.87 -22.89 12.03
CA GLY A 27 -6.26 -22.45 12.03
C GLY A 27 -6.48 -21.07 11.40
N MET A 28 -5.54 -20.58 10.58
CA MET A 28 -5.76 -19.38 9.79
C MET A 28 -6.86 -19.61 8.77
N ALA A 29 -7.85 -18.72 8.72
CA ALA A 29 -8.98 -18.84 7.81
C ALA A 29 -9.15 -17.58 6.94
N PRO A 30 -9.59 -17.72 5.68
CA PRO A 30 -9.92 -16.59 4.84
C PRO A 30 -11.14 -15.84 5.40
N ILE A 31 -11.11 -14.51 5.39
CA ILE A 31 -12.21 -13.67 5.89
C ILE A 31 -12.89 -12.81 4.82
N TYR A 32 -12.27 -12.70 3.63
CA TYR A 32 -12.84 -12.04 2.46
C TYR A 32 -12.32 -12.69 1.20
N VAL A 33 -13.10 -12.60 0.11
CA VAL A 33 -12.64 -12.98 -1.22
C VAL A 33 -11.41 -12.15 -1.63
N THR A 34 -10.48 -12.82 -2.33
CA THR A 34 -9.33 -12.16 -2.94
C THR A 34 -9.83 -11.12 -3.94
N ARG A 35 -9.21 -9.94 -3.94
CA ARG A 35 -9.61 -8.83 -4.80
C ARG A 35 -8.42 -8.07 -5.33
N THR A 36 -8.56 -7.59 -6.56
CA THR A 36 -7.63 -6.65 -7.18
C THR A 36 -7.86 -5.27 -6.58
N VAL A 37 -6.81 -4.69 -6.04
CA VAL A 37 -6.80 -3.34 -5.46
C VAL A 37 -5.99 -2.46 -6.38
N ASN A 38 -6.60 -1.35 -6.79
CA ASN A 38 -5.95 -0.34 -7.60
C ASN A 38 -5.80 0.95 -6.81
N SER A 39 -4.71 1.67 -7.02
CA SER A 39 -4.47 2.96 -6.39
C SER A 39 -3.67 3.86 -7.31
N VAL A 40 -4.15 5.07 -7.55
CA VAL A 40 -3.36 6.16 -8.13
C VAL A 40 -2.88 7.04 -7.01
N TYR A 41 -1.57 7.17 -6.85
CA TYR A 41 -0.94 8.07 -5.89
C TYR A 41 -0.74 9.44 -6.52
N PHE A 42 -0.91 10.46 -5.69
CA PHE A 42 -0.75 11.85 -6.05
C PHE A 42 0.46 12.42 -5.30
N ASP A 43 1.25 13.23 -5.98
CA ASP A 43 2.34 14.02 -5.39
C ASP A 43 2.47 15.35 -6.13
N ASN A 44 3.20 16.29 -5.55
CA ASN A 44 3.52 17.52 -6.24
C ASN A 44 4.62 17.30 -7.29
N ILE A 45 4.89 18.35 -8.08
CA ILE A 45 5.87 18.28 -9.15
C ILE A 45 7.27 17.92 -8.63
N ASN A 46 7.57 18.25 -7.37
CA ASN A 46 8.85 18.01 -6.71
C ASN A 46 8.96 16.63 -6.03
N TYR A 47 7.92 15.79 -6.04
CA TYR A 47 7.90 14.50 -5.33
C TYR A 47 8.17 14.61 -3.81
N GLU A 48 7.73 15.69 -3.18
CA GLU A 48 8.05 15.94 -1.76
C GLU A 48 7.48 14.86 -0.83
N MET A 49 6.27 14.34 -1.07
CA MET A 49 5.71 13.25 -0.26
C MET A 49 6.53 11.95 -0.41
N TYR A 50 7.07 11.68 -1.59
CA TYR A 50 7.99 10.58 -1.82
C TYR A 50 9.28 10.74 -1.01
N PHE A 51 10.00 11.86 -1.16
CA PHE A 51 11.28 12.09 -0.49
C PHE A 51 11.14 12.04 1.04
N GLN A 52 10.13 12.74 1.58
CA GLN A 52 9.83 12.70 3.01
C GLN A 52 9.53 11.27 3.51
N SER A 53 8.86 10.45 2.69
CA SER A 53 8.59 9.05 3.07
C SER A 53 9.81 8.14 2.98
N GLU A 54 10.79 8.44 2.14
CA GLU A 54 12.05 7.69 2.05
C GLU A 54 12.93 8.03 3.26
N GLU A 55 13.18 9.32 3.47
CA GLU A 55 13.95 9.86 4.60
C GLU A 55 13.29 9.55 5.95
N GLY A 56 11.96 9.43 5.97
CA GLY A 56 11.21 9.14 7.18
C GLY A 56 10.84 10.39 7.99
N THR A 57 10.90 11.57 7.38
CA THR A 57 10.54 12.85 8.01
C THR A 57 9.07 12.89 8.42
N LEU A 58 8.77 13.71 9.43
CA LEU A 58 7.45 13.90 10.01
C LEU A 58 7.19 15.41 10.19
N PRO A 59 5.94 15.90 9.99
CA PRO A 59 4.81 15.15 9.46
C PRO A 59 4.96 14.86 7.96
N ARG A 60 4.38 13.75 7.50
CA ARG A 60 4.34 13.40 6.07
C ARG A 60 2.99 12.85 5.67
N LYS A 61 2.65 13.00 4.39
CA LYS A 61 1.38 12.52 3.83
C LYS A 61 1.57 11.52 2.69
N LYS A 62 0.52 10.73 2.46
CA LYS A 62 0.32 9.95 1.23
C LYS A 62 -1.12 10.11 0.80
N ILE A 63 -1.31 10.64 -0.40
CA ILE A 63 -2.63 10.90 -0.97
C ILE A 63 -2.81 9.99 -2.18
N ARG A 64 -3.97 9.33 -2.23
CA ARG A 64 -4.29 8.41 -3.33
C ARG A 64 -5.78 8.32 -3.59
N VAL A 65 -6.15 8.04 -4.82
CA VAL A 65 -7.47 7.52 -5.16
C VAL A 65 -7.36 5.99 -5.24
N ARG A 66 -8.14 5.28 -4.43
CA ARG A 66 -8.16 3.81 -4.36
C ARG A 66 -9.53 3.28 -4.77
N TRP A 67 -9.54 2.19 -5.54
CA TRP A 67 -10.74 1.44 -5.86
C TRP A 67 -10.46 -0.07 -5.88
N TYR A 68 -11.54 -0.83 -5.89
CA TYR A 68 -11.52 -2.27 -6.12
C TYR A 68 -12.10 -2.53 -7.50
N GLU A 69 -11.44 -3.37 -8.29
CA GLU A 69 -11.86 -3.72 -9.66
C GLU A 69 -13.34 -4.13 -9.74
N ALA A 70 -13.83 -4.84 -8.73
CA ALA A 70 -15.18 -5.39 -8.71
C ALA A 70 -16.31 -4.36 -8.53
N PHE A 71 -16.03 -3.15 -8.03
CA PHE A 71 -17.10 -2.24 -7.56
C PHE A 71 -17.06 -0.84 -8.17
N ASN A 72 -15.99 -0.45 -8.88
CA ASN A 72 -15.81 0.90 -9.45
C ASN A 72 -16.15 2.07 -8.50
N VAL A 73 -16.02 1.86 -7.18
CA VAL A 73 -16.16 2.93 -6.18
C VAL A 73 -14.79 3.52 -5.89
N PHE A 74 -14.59 4.77 -6.28
CA PHE A 74 -13.35 5.51 -6.10
C PHE A 74 -13.35 6.24 -4.76
N LYS A 75 -12.31 6.04 -3.96
CA LYS A 75 -12.15 6.71 -2.66
C LYS A 75 -10.86 7.51 -2.63
N LEU A 76 -10.95 8.81 -2.37
CA LEU A 76 -9.81 9.65 -2.03
C LEU A 76 -9.38 9.34 -0.60
N GLU A 77 -8.19 8.77 -0.44
CA GLU A 77 -7.61 8.46 0.86
C GLU A 77 -6.40 9.36 1.12
N LYS A 78 -6.40 10.01 2.28
CA LYS A 78 -5.26 10.79 2.79
C LYS A 78 -4.75 10.14 4.06
N LYS A 79 -3.50 9.68 4.03
CA LYS A 79 -2.80 9.13 5.18
C LYS A 79 -1.79 10.15 5.68
N VAL A 80 -1.91 10.54 6.94
CA VAL A 80 -0.97 11.45 7.61
C VAL A 80 -0.20 10.63 8.65
N SER A 81 1.12 10.75 8.65
CA SER A 81 1.99 10.26 9.74
C SER A 81 2.64 11.47 10.39
N SER A 82 2.44 11.66 11.67
CA SER A 82 3.03 12.70 12.50
C SER A 82 3.68 12.10 13.75
N ILE A 83 4.20 12.96 14.62
CA ILE A 83 4.81 12.55 15.90
C ILE A 83 3.75 11.95 16.82
N GLU A 84 2.54 12.51 16.78
CA GLU A 84 1.37 12.12 17.59
C GLU A 84 0.72 10.82 17.10
N GLY A 85 1.02 10.39 15.87
CA GLY A 85 0.60 9.10 15.35
C GLY A 85 0.22 9.11 13.88
N ARG A 86 -0.62 8.14 13.49
CA ARG A 86 -1.06 7.96 12.10
C ARG A 86 -2.56 8.13 12.00
N HIS A 87 -2.98 9.01 11.09
CA HIS A 87 -4.38 9.24 10.79
C HIS A 87 -4.68 8.91 9.32
N LYS A 88 -5.88 8.37 9.05
CA LYS A 88 -6.37 8.16 7.69
C LYS A 88 -7.77 8.74 7.56
N SER A 89 -7.95 9.68 6.65
CA SER A 89 -9.27 10.08 6.15
C SER A 89 -9.55 9.41 4.80
N SER A 90 -10.85 9.25 4.50
CA SER A 90 -11.33 8.68 3.25
C SER A 90 -12.61 9.40 2.85
N GLN A 91 -12.71 9.80 1.59
CA GLN A 91 -13.90 10.41 1.01
C GLN A 91 -14.27 9.69 -0.29
N ASP A 92 -15.55 9.45 -0.51
CA ASP A 92 -16.04 8.82 -1.73
C ASP A 92 -16.11 9.87 -2.86
N LEU A 93 -15.57 9.53 -4.02
CA LEU A 93 -15.56 10.38 -5.21
C LEU A 93 -16.70 9.98 -6.14
N HIS A 94 -17.94 10.26 -5.73
CA HIS A 94 -19.14 9.89 -6.48
C HIS A 94 -19.21 10.43 -7.91
N GLN A 95 -18.49 11.52 -8.19
CA GLN A 95 -18.42 12.14 -9.52
C GLN A 95 -17.54 11.35 -10.51
N LEU A 96 -16.64 10.49 -10.01
CA LEU A 96 -15.80 9.67 -10.86
C LEU A 96 -16.53 8.37 -11.22
N GLN A 97 -16.82 8.20 -12.50
CA GLN A 97 -17.45 7.00 -13.05
C GLN A 97 -16.44 6.08 -13.74
N LYS A 98 -15.30 6.63 -14.16
CA LYS A 98 -14.30 5.97 -15.01
C LYS A 98 -12.91 6.16 -14.42
N GLN A 99 -12.10 5.09 -14.47
CA GLN A 99 -10.74 5.11 -13.93
C GLN A 99 -9.83 6.05 -14.72
N GLU A 100 -10.08 6.24 -16.02
CA GLU A 100 -9.27 7.11 -16.88
C GLU A 100 -9.33 8.57 -16.41
N ASN A 101 -10.47 8.97 -15.82
CA ASN A 101 -10.67 10.32 -15.30
C ASN A 101 -9.81 10.61 -14.06
N ILE A 102 -9.31 9.58 -13.35
CA ILE A 102 -8.43 9.77 -12.18
C ILE A 102 -7.12 10.43 -12.59
N CYS A 103 -6.61 10.08 -13.78
CA CYS A 103 -5.38 10.64 -14.32
C CYS A 103 -5.52 12.11 -14.75
N LEU A 104 -6.74 12.64 -14.80
CA LEU A 104 -7.04 14.04 -15.13
C LEU A 104 -7.28 14.90 -13.88
N LEU A 105 -7.29 14.29 -12.69
CA LEU A 105 -7.53 15.02 -11.45
C LEU A 105 -6.31 15.87 -11.07
N ASN A 106 -6.58 17.13 -10.75
CA ASN A 106 -5.66 17.98 -10.02
C ASN A 106 -6.23 18.17 -8.62
N LEU A 107 -5.49 17.72 -7.61
CA LEU A 107 -5.88 17.92 -6.21
C LEU A 107 -5.05 19.05 -5.61
N PHE A 108 -5.52 19.62 -4.52
CA PHE A 108 -4.77 20.60 -3.75
C PHE A 108 -4.62 20.11 -2.30
N ASP A 109 -3.42 20.23 -1.76
CA ASP A 109 -3.14 20.01 -0.34
C ASP A 109 -2.46 21.25 0.25
N SER A 110 -2.86 21.62 1.47
CA SER A 110 -2.34 22.81 2.17
C SER A 110 -0.81 22.83 2.31
N ASP A 111 -0.19 21.67 2.46
CA ASP A 111 1.24 21.58 2.79
C ASP A 111 2.10 21.31 1.55
N TYR A 112 1.52 20.76 0.48
CA TYR A 112 2.23 20.33 -0.72
C TYR A 112 1.80 21.06 -2.00
N GLY A 113 0.77 21.92 -1.91
CA GLY A 113 0.22 22.66 -3.03
C GLY A 113 -0.54 21.77 -4.02
N SER A 114 -0.36 22.06 -5.31
CA SER A 114 -0.99 21.31 -6.41
C SER A 114 -0.41 19.90 -6.54
N LEU A 115 -1.29 18.91 -6.56
CA LEU A 115 -0.96 17.50 -6.65
C LEU A 115 -1.46 16.91 -7.96
N ILE A 116 -0.57 16.19 -8.62
CA ILE A 116 -0.83 15.50 -9.88
C ILE A 116 -0.72 13.98 -9.67
N PRO A 117 -1.41 13.17 -10.49
CA PRO A 117 -1.25 11.72 -10.45
C PRO A 117 0.17 11.34 -10.89
N VAL A 118 0.85 10.55 -10.08
CA VAL A 118 2.26 10.21 -10.32
C VAL A 118 2.50 8.72 -10.56
N LEU A 119 1.72 7.86 -9.92
CA LEU A 119 1.96 6.42 -9.94
C LEU A 119 0.66 5.65 -9.78
N HIS A 120 0.35 4.78 -10.73
CA HIS A 120 -0.68 3.76 -10.58
C HIS A 120 -0.07 2.48 -10.02
N VAL A 121 -0.76 1.86 -9.06
CA VAL A 121 -0.36 0.61 -8.41
C VAL A 121 -1.54 -0.34 -8.41
N SER A 122 -1.34 -1.55 -8.92
CA SER A 122 -2.31 -2.65 -8.87
C SER A 122 -1.70 -3.85 -8.14
N TYR A 123 -2.52 -4.60 -7.41
CA TYR A 123 -2.10 -5.85 -6.76
C TYR A 123 -3.29 -6.70 -6.35
N GLN A 124 -3.06 -8.00 -6.19
CA GLN A 124 -4.06 -8.92 -5.66
C GLN A 124 -3.87 -9.07 -4.15
N ARG A 125 -4.93 -8.83 -3.38
CA ARG A 125 -4.92 -8.95 -1.92
C ARG A 125 -5.81 -10.08 -1.43
N SER A 126 -5.23 -10.99 -0.67
CA SER A 126 -5.93 -12.00 0.12
C SER A 126 -6.03 -11.57 1.58
N TYR A 127 -7.09 -11.97 2.28
CA TYR A 127 -7.39 -11.55 3.65
C TYR A 127 -7.65 -12.77 4.53
N TYR A 128 -6.93 -12.85 5.64
CA TYR A 128 -7.05 -13.95 6.58
C TYR A 128 -7.19 -13.44 8.01
N LYS A 129 -7.68 -14.32 8.87
CA LYS A 129 -7.69 -14.15 10.32
C LYS A 129 -7.09 -15.39 10.97
N LEU A 130 -6.25 -15.15 11.97
CA LEU A 130 -5.72 -16.17 12.86
C LEU A 130 -5.88 -15.62 14.27
N GLU A 131 -6.78 -16.19 15.06
CA GLU A 131 -7.15 -15.66 16.38
C GLU A 131 -7.53 -14.16 16.33
N SER A 132 -6.80 -13.30 17.05
CA SER A 132 -6.97 -11.85 17.05
C SER A 132 -6.14 -11.12 15.97
N MET A 133 -5.33 -11.87 15.21
CA MET A 133 -4.49 -11.33 14.15
C MET A 133 -5.28 -11.22 12.85
N ARG A 134 -5.24 -10.04 12.22
CA ARG A 134 -5.70 -9.85 10.84
C ARG A 134 -4.49 -9.82 9.91
N LEU A 135 -4.47 -10.74 8.97
CA LEU A 135 -3.37 -10.89 8.02
C LEU A 135 -3.84 -10.50 6.63
N THR A 136 -2.96 -9.84 5.87
CA THR A 136 -3.17 -9.61 4.44
C THR A 136 -1.92 -9.96 3.68
N PHE A 137 -2.10 -10.58 2.52
CA PHE A 137 -1.03 -10.87 1.59
C PHE A 137 -1.29 -10.16 0.28
N ASP A 138 -0.31 -9.40 -0.19
CA ASP A 138 -0.32 -8.70 -1.47
C ASP A 138 0.65 -9.42 -2.42
N LYS A 139 0.14 -9.86 -3.56
CA LYS A 139 0.90 -10.49 -4.65
C LYS A 139 0.62 -9.81 -5.99
N ASN A 140 1.45 -10.12 -6.99
CA ASN A 140 1.35 -9.57 -8.35
C ASN A 140 1.28 -8.04 -8.31
N ILE A 141 2.20 -7.43 -7.56
CA ILE A 141 2.22 -5.99 -7.39
C ILE A 141 2.79 -5.41 -8.67
N ARG A 142 1.99 -4.62 -9.37
CA ARG A 142 2.33 -3.94 -10.61
C ARG A 142 2.28 -2.45 -10.40
N TYR A 143 3.23 -1.77 -11.02
CA TYR A 143 3.35 -0.33 -10.97
C TYR A 143 3.35 0.22 -12.39
N ARG A 144 2.72 1.38 -12.57
CA ARG A 144 2.75 2.13 -13.82
C ARG A 144 3.04 3.60 -13.52
N SER A 145 4.12 4.12 -14.08
CA SER A 145 4.44 5.55 -13.99
C SER A 145 3.41 6.35 -14.79
N LEU A 146 2.87 7.40 -14.17
CA LEU A 146 1.93 8.32 -14.82
C LEU A 146 2.59 9.64 -15.22
N ARG A 147 3.84 9.88 -14.79
CA ARG A 147 4.63 11.06 -15.16
C ARG A 147 5.51 10.83 -16.39
N SER A 148 5.90 9.59 -16.66
CA SER A 148 6.71 9.26 -17.85
C SER A 148 5.81 9.13 -19.08
N ASN A 149 6.19 9.80 -20.17
CA ASN A 149 5.45 9.77 -21.45
C ASN A 149 5.24 8.35 -21.99
N ASN A 150 6.10 7.39 -21.62
CA ASN A 150 6.03 6.03 -22.14
C ASN A 150 5.15 5.09 -21.29
N GLY A 151 4.56 5.56 -20.19
CA GLY A 151 3.66 4.75 -19.36
C GLY A 151 4.31 3.46 -18.84
N LEU A 152 5.61 3.53 -18.51
CA LEU A 152 6.42 2.39 -18.10
C LEU A 152 5.72 1.59 -17.00
N THR A 153 5.56 0.30 -17.25
CA THR A 153 4.92 -0.66 -16.34
C THR A 153 5.94 -1.68 -15.91
N PHE A 154 5.95 -2.03 -14.63
CA PHE A 154 6.89 -2.98 -14.06
C PHE A 154 6.25 -3.78 -12.92
N ASP A 155 6.68 -5.03 -12.81
CA ASP A 155 6.20 -5.99 -11.82
C ASP A 155 7.18 -6.09 -10.65
N ASP A 156 6.63 -6.23 -9.45
CA ASP A 156 7.37 -6.52 -8.23
C ASP A 156 7.49 -8.03 -8.04
N ASN A 157 8.71 -8.54 -7.94
CA ASN A 157 8.95 -9.95 -7.66
C ASN A 157 8.66 -10.31 -6.18
N GLU A 158 8.52 -9.31 -5.31
CA GLU A 158 8.22 -9.52 -3.90
C GLU A 158 6.73 -9.58 -3.60
N ARG A 159 6.40 -10.40 -2.61
CA ARG A 159 5.09 -10.40 -1.97
C ARG A 159 5.19 -9.66 -0.64
N VAL A 160 4.09 -9.03 -0.25
CA VAL A 160 4.04 -8.25 0.99
C VAL A 160 2.99 -8.83 1.91
N MET A 161 3.43 -9.23 3.09
CA MET A 161 2.54 -9.60 4.18
C MET A 161 2.40 -8.41 5.14
N GLU A 162 1.18 -8.16 5.60
CA GLU A 162 0.89 -7.21 6.68
C GLU A 162 0.05 -7.90 7.74
N ILE A 163 0.40 -7.66 9.01
CA ILE A 163 -0.31 -8.16 10.18
C ILE A 163 -0.80 -6.97 10.98
N LYS A 164 -2.06 -7.02 11.41
CA LYS A 164 -2.65 -6.05 12.34
C LYS A 164 -3.18 -6.77 13.57
N VAL A 165 -2.77 -6.28 14.73
CA VAL A 165 -3.20 -6.80 16.02
C VAL A 165 -3.67 -5.66 16.94
N PRO A 166 -4.51 -5.93 17.94
CA PRO A 166 -4.79 -4.97 19.01
C PRO A 166 -3.51 -4.49 19.71
N ALA A 167 -3.50 -3.27 20.25
CA ALA A 167 -2.31 -2.71 20.91
C ALA A 167 -1.80 -3.52 22.12
N HIS A 168 -2.70 -4.20 22.83
CA HIS A 168 -2.37 -5.06 23.98
C HIS A 168 -1.87 -6.46 23.58
N PHE A 169 -1.83 -6.78 22.29
CA PHE A 169 -1.36 -8.09 21.83
C PHE A 169 0.15 -8.20 22.01
N GLY A 170 0.61 -9.33 22.57
CA GLY A 170 2.01 -9.62 22.82
C GLY A 170 2.79 -9.82 21.52
N ASP A 171 3.99 -9.24 21.45
CA ASP A 171 4.83 -9.29 20.25
C ASP A 171 5.39 -10.71 20.02
N ASP A 172 5.67 -11.46 21.10
CA ASP A 172 6.16 -12.84 21.09
C ASP A 172 5.23 -13.79 20.31
N THR A 173 3.92 -13.57 20.39
CA THR A 173 2.94 -14.38 19.65
C THR A 173 3.04 -14.16 18.15
N ILE A 174 3.38 -12.94 17.70
CA ILE A 174 3.59 -12.65 16.28
C ILE A 174 4.90 -13.31 15.82
N GLU A 175 5.97 -13.14 16.59
CA GLU A 175 7.31 -13.61 16.23
C GLU A 175 7.41 -15.13 16.22
N LYS A 176 6.73 -15.83 17.14
CA LYS A 176 6.60 -17.29 17.12
C LYS A 176 5.90 -17.83 15.87
N ASN A 177 5.03 -17.03 15.25
CA ASN A 177 4.24 -17.44 14.10
C ASN A 177 4.82 -16.99 12.76
N ILE A 178 5.60 -15.91 12.75
CA ILE A 178 6.20 -15.30 11.55
C ILE A 178 7.71 -15.11 11.79
N PRO A 179 8.55 -16.08 11.41
CA PRO A 179 10.00 -16.03 11.62
C PRO A 179 10.71 -15.18 10.57
N PHE A 180 10.11 -14.04 10.19
CA PHE A 180 10.68 -13.12 9.20
C PHE A 180 10.95 -11.77 9.86
N SER A 181 11.99 -11.07 9.40
CA SER A 181 12.28 -9.73 9.86
C SER A 181 11.25 -8.73 9.30
N THR A 182 10.81 -7.80 10.16
CA THR A 182 9.93 -6.73 9.69
C THR A 182 10.72 -5.79 8.77
N SER A 183 10.07 -5.28 7.73
CA SER A 183 10.68 -4.31 6.83
C SER A 183 9.74 -3.17 6.49
N ARG A 184 10.31 -1.97 6.29
CA ARG A 184 9.57 -0.85 5.73
C ARG A 184 9.22 -1.18 4.28
N PHE A 185 7.92 -1.23 3.99
CA PHE A 185 7.45 -1.39 2.61
C PHE A 185 6.33 -0.40 2.29
N SER A 186 6.64 0.48 1.34
CA SER A 186 5.73 1.44 0.74
C SER A 186 5.64 1.16 -0.74
N LYS A 187 4.50 0.61 -1.20
CA LYS A 187 4.22 0.40 -2.64
C LYS A 187 4.45 1.68 -3.44
N TYR A 188 4.02 2.82 -2.89
CA TYR A 188 4.23 4.12 -3.51
C TYR A 188 5.72 4.44 -3.73
N CYS A 189 6.52 4.38 -2.67
CA CYS A 189 7.93 4.76 -2.76
C CYS A 189 8.72 3.77 -3.61
N ARG A 190 8.39 2.48 -3.50
CA ARG A 190 9.00 1.45 -4.34
C ARG A 190 8.72 1.68 -5.82
N GLY A 191 7.47 1.97 -6.17
CA GLY A 191 7.10 2.27 -7.55
C GLY A 191 7.78 3.54 -8.09
N VAL A 192 7.81 4.64 -7.31
CA VAL A 192 8.51 5.87 -7.76
C VAL A 192 10.00 5.60 -7.98
N ARG A 193 10.67 4.91 -7.03
CA ARG A 193 12.09 4.59 -7.14
C ARG A 193 12.41 3.73 -8.36
N MET A 194 11.64 2.66 -8.59
CA MET A 194 11.81 1.79 -9.75
C MET A 194 11.57 2.55 -11.06
N SER A 195 10.59 3.47 -11.09
CA SER A 195 10.33 4.30 -12.26
C SER A 195 11.52 5.21 -12.60
N GLN A 196 12.14 5.82 -11.58
CA GLN A 196 13.30 6.69 -11.75
C GLN A 196 14.55 5.94 -12.23
N GLN A 197 14.82 4.76 -11.66
CA GLN A 197 15.99 3.94 -12.03
C GLN A 197 15.96 3.52 -13.51
N ILE A 198 14.79 3.17 -14.03
CA ILE A 198 14.63 2.79 -15.44
C ILE A 198 14.82 4.01 -16.36
N SER A 199 14.35 5.20 -15.96
CA SER A 199 14.57 6.42 -16.73
C SER A 199 16.02 6.89 -16.79
N THR A 200 16.89 6.44 -15.87
CA THR A 200 18.34 6.74 -15.91
C THR A 200 19.14 5.75 -16.76
N GLN A 201 18.55 4.60 -17.11
CA GLN A 201 19.19 3.55 -17.91
C GLN A 201 18.76 3.54 -19.39
N ALA A 202 17.81 4.39 -19.76
CA ALA A 202 17.31 4.58 -21.13
C ALA A 202 17.83 5.89 -21.71
#